data_AF-X1JGS6-F1
#
_entry.id   AF-X1JGS6-F1
#
_cell.length_a   1.000
_cell.length_b   1.000
_cell.length_c   1.000
_cell.angle_alpha   90.00
_cell.angle_beta   90.00
_cell.angle_gamma   90.00
#
_symmetry.space_group_name_H-M   'P 1'
#
loop_
_entity.id
_entity.type
_entity.pdbx_description
1 polymer ?
#
loop_
_entity_poly.entity_id
_entity_poly.type
_entity_poly.pdbx_seq_one_letter_code
_entity_poly.pdbx_strand_id
1 'polypeptide(L)'
;WVCCDGTYFDGLIDDVRLYNRVLNSTELALLAEQGLYTLTVNSGSGDGQYVEDQAVNISADAAPSGYQFDEWTGDTTYVANVSSSSTTVTMPDDDVEITATYEQTVVYYTLTVNSGSGDGDYEENDVANISADAAPSGQDFDEWVGDTSGIPSVTSSSTTLTMPASNQEITATYTDKTWTLTVNSGTGDGDYVVVTVVGISADAAPSGQDFDEWVGDTEGIASLTSASTTLTMPYANAEITATYTD
;
A
#
# COMPACT_ATOMS: atom_id res chain seq x y z
N TRP A 1 60.86 -76.41 -24.35
CA TRP A 1 60.62 -75.80 -23.03
C TRP A 1 60.39 -74.31 -23.25
N VAL A 2 59.21 -73.86 -22.82
CA VAL A 2 58.70 -72.48 -22.93
C VAL A 2 59.42 -71.61 -21.90
N CYS A 3 59.71 -70.35 -22.21
CA CYS A 3 59.24 -69.26 -21.34
C CYS A 3 59.25 -67.90 -22.06
N CYS A 4 58.10 -67.24 -21.96
CA CYS A 4 57.79 -65.92 -22.44
C CYS A 4 58.34 -64.86 -21.47
N ASP A 5 58.68 -63.70 -22.00
CA ASP A 5 59.22 -62.50 -21.35
C ASP A 5 58.16 -61.65 -20.62
N GLY A 6 57.18 -62.30 -19.99
CA GLY A 6 56.12 -61.60 -19.26
C GLY A 6 56.65 -60.91 -18.00
N THR A 7 56.36 -59.61 -17.86
CA THR A 7 56.51 -58.90 -16.59
C THR A 7 55.47 -59.42 -15.60
N TYR A 8 55.84 -60.45 -14.82
CA TYR A 8 54.96 -61.02 -13.79
C TYR A 8 54.92 -60.12 -12.55
N PHE A 9 53.73 -59.91 -12.00
CA PHE A 9 53.54 -59.27 -10.71
C PHE A 9 53.99 -60.25 -9.60
N ASP A 10 55.03 -59.86 -8.84
CA ASP A 10 55.60 -60.66 -7.74
C ASP A 10 55.07 -60.18 -6.37
N GLY A 11 53.75 -59.99 -6.28
CA GLY A 11 53.06 -59.53 -5.08
C GLY A 11 51.86 -60.42 -4.73
N LEU A 12 51.34 -60.25 -3.53
CA LEU A 12 50.10 -60.90 -3.09
C LEU A 12 48.92 -59.99 -3.40
N ILE A 13 47.89 -60.54 -4.03
CA ILE A 13 46.61 -59.86 -4.19
C ILE A 13 45.74 -60.29 -3.01
N ASP A 14 45.28 -59.31 -2.23
CA ASP A 14 44.48 -59.55 -1.02
C ASP A 14 42.99 -59.78 -1.36
N ASP A 15 42.43 -58.97 -2.27
CA ASP A 15 41.07 -59.11 -2.77
C ASP A 15 40.96 -58.71 -4.24
N VAL A 16 40.07 -59.39 -4.98
CA VAL A 16 39.70 -59.03 -6.37
C VAL A 16 38.19 -59.13 -6.49
N ARG A 17 37.57 -58.00 -6.80
CA ARG A 17 36.14 -57.94 -7.09
C ARG A 17 35.93 -57.60 -8.56
N LEU A 18 35.16 -58.44 -9.25
CA LEU A 18 34.85 -58.26 -10.66
C LEU A 18 33.33 -58.14 -10.83
N TYR A 19 32.90 -57.07 -11.48
CA TYR A 19 31.48 -56.76 -11.65
C TYR A 19 31.09 -56.85 -13.12
N ASN A 20 29.93 -57.46 -13.38
CA ASN A 20 29.35 -57.55 -14.73
C ASN A 20 28.53 -56.32 -15.12
N ARG A 21 28.70 -55.22 -14.37
CA ARG A 21 28.07 -53.93 -14.62
C ARG A 21 28.97 -52.80 -14.12
N VAL A 22 28.67 -51.59 -14.59
CA VAL A 22 29.26 -50.36 -14.04
C VAL A 22 28.71 -50.17 -12.63
N LEU A 23 29.61 -49.95 -11.67
CA LEU A 23 29.26 -49.60 -10.30
C LEU A 23 28.94 -48.10 -10.22
N ASN A 24 27.93 -47.74 -9.42
CA ASN A 24 27.68 -46.33 -9.10
C ASN A 24 28.59 -45.87 -7.94
N SER A 25 28.59 -44.57 -7.65
CA SER A 25 29.41 -43.97 -6.58
C SER A 25 29.12 -44.57 -5.20
N THR A 26 27.85 -44.83 -4.88
CA THR A 26 27.43 -45.46 -3.61
C THR A 26 28.02 -46.86 -3.45
N GLU A 27 28.00 -47.65 -4.52
CA GLU A 27 28.54 -49.01 -4.51
C GLU A 27 30.07 -49.00 -4.44
N LEU A 28 30.74 -48.09 -5.13
CA LEU A 28 32.19 -47.91 -4.99
C LEU A 28 32.57 -47.52 -3.55
N ALA A 29 31.78 -46.68 -2.89
CA ALA A 29 32.03 -46.26 -1.51
C ALA A 29 32.00 -47.41 -0.51
N LEU A 30 30.96 -48.26 -0.60
CA LEU A 30 30.84 -49.49 0.19
C LEU A 30 32.00 -50.45 -0.03
N LEU A 31 32.63 -50.41 -1.21
CA LEU A 31 33.78 -51.25 -1.56
C LEU A 31 35.13 -50.62 -1.16
N ALA A 32 35.17 -49.29 -1.04
CA ALA A 32 36.37 -48.50 -0.75
C ALA A 32 36.52 -48.12 0.74
N GLU A 33 35.65 -48.63 1.61
CA GLU A 33 35.57 -48.29 3.05
C GLU A 33 35.32 -46.80 3.33
N GLN A 34 34.82 -46.05 2.33
CA GLN A 34 34.34 -44.68 2.53
C GLN A 34 32.98 -44.75 3.25
N GLY A 35 32.85 -44.05 4.38
CA GLY A 35 31.59 -43.92 5.12
C GLY A 35 30.51 -43.27 4.26
N LEU A 36 29.26 -43.68 4.45
CA LEU A 36 28.09 -42.98 3.93
C LEU A 36 27.48 -42.14 5.06
N TYR A 37 27.13 -40.90 4.75
CA TYR A 37 26.53 -39.94 5.65
C TYR A 37 25.14 -39.56 5.17
N THR A 38 24.24 -39.33 6.11
CA THR A 38 22.83 -39.05 5.87
C THR A 38 22.61 -37.55 5.71
N LEU A 39 22.01 -37.14 4.59
CA LEU A 39 21.45 -35.80 4.42
C LEU A 39 19.95 -35.86 4.65
N THR A 40 19.47 -35.12 5.63
CA THR A 40 18.04 -34.90 5.88
C THR A 40 17.66 -33.49 5.44
N VAL A 41 16.72 -33.39 4.50
CA VAL A 41 16.21 -32.11 3.98
C VAL A 41 14.74 -31.97 4.37
N ASN A 42 14.45 -31.14 5.36
CA ASN A 42 13.09 -30.86 5.79
C ASN A 42 12.47 -29.76 4.91
N SER A 43 11.22 -29.96 4.48
CA SER A 43 10.49 -29.05 3.57
C SER A 43 11.22 -28.77 2.25
N GLY A 44 11.91 -29.79 1.74
CA GLY A 44 12.62 -29.76 0.48
C GLY A 44 12.98 -31.16 -0.02
N SER A 45 13.86 -31.21 -1.00
CA SER A 45 14.30 -32.41 -1.70
C SER A 45 15.82 -32.50 -1.76
N GLY A 46 16.34 -33.72 -1.95
CA GLY A 46 17.77 -34.01 -2.01
C GLY A 46 18.28 -34.86 -0.83
N ASP A 47 17.37 -35.32 0.04
CA ASP A 47 17.66 -36.28 1.10
C ASP A 47 18.24 -37.60 0.57
N GLY A 48 19.03 -38.27 1.41
CA GLY A 48 19.64 -39.55 1.04
C GLY A 48 20.94 -39.85 1.78
N GLN A 49 21.66 -40.86 1.31
CA GLN A 49 22.98 -41.23 1.82
C GLN A 49 24.06 -40.96 0.76
N TYR A 50 25.11 -40.27 1.17
CA TYR A 50 26.13 -39.73 0.28
C TYR A 50 27.53 -39.94 0.85
N VAL A 51 28.54 -39.88 -0.01
CA VAL A 51 29.94 -39.89 0.43
C VAL A 51 30.42 -38.49 0.77
N GLU A 52 31.46 -38.40 1.60
CA GLU A 52 32.20 -37.15 1.83
C GLU A 52 32.60 -36.48 0.50
N ASP A 53 32.61 -35.15 0.47
CA ASP A 53 32.88 -34.27 -0.66
C ASP A 53 31.87 -34.35 -1.82
N GLN A 54 30.86 -35.20 -1.76
CA GLN A 54 29.83 -35.25 -2.78
C GLN A 54 28.98 -33.96 -2.72
N ALA A 55 28.92 -33.25 -3.85
CA ALA A 55 27.98 -32.15 -4.05
C ALA A 55 26.58 -32.69 -4.40
N VAL A 56 25.58 -32.38 -3.56
CA VAL A 56 24.19 -32.79 -3.70
C VAL A 56 23.34 -31.57 -4.01
N ASN A 57 22.52 -31.64 -5.06
CA ASN A 57 21.54 -30.60 -5.35
C ASN A 57 20.36 -30.73 -4.39
N ILE A 58 20.02 -29.63 -3.72
CA ILE A 58 18.82 -29.52 -2.89
C ILE A 58 17.87 -28.46 -3.46
N SER A 59 16.59 -28.65 -3.22
CA SER A 59 15.56 -27.66 -3.57
C SER A 59 14.52 -27.62 -2.48
N ALA A 60 14.16 -26.42 -2.03
CA ALA A 60 13.04 -26.18 -1.14
C ALA A 60 11.75 -26.57 -1.86
N ASP A 61 10.76 -27.01 -1.10
CA ASP A 61 9.41 -27.23 -1.59
C ASP A 61 8.76 -25.91 -2.04
N ALA A 62 7.63 -26.01 -2.73
CA ALA A 62 6.87 -24.83 -3.08
C ALA A 62 6.36 -24.14 -1.80
N ALA A 63 6.59 -22.83 -1.70
CA ALA A 63 6.10 -22.04 -0.58
C ALA A 63 4.56 -22.11 -0.48
N PRO A 64 3.99 -22.13 0.74
CA PRO A 64 2.55 -21.98 0.93
C PRO A 64 2.02 -20.66 0.33
N SER A 65 0.71 -20.59 0.08
CA SER A 65 0.09 -19.36 -0.41
C SER A 65 0.32 -18.20 0.57
N GLY A 66 0.82 -17.06 0.05
CA GLY A 66 1.15 -15.88 0.86
C GLY A 66 2.51 -15.95 1.56
N TYR A 67 3.36 -16.92 1.20
CA TYR A 67 4.72 -17.04 1.69
C TYR A 67 5.72 -17.13 0.54
N GLN A 68 6.97 -16.78 0.83
CA GLN A 68 8.13 -16.99 -0.05
C GLN A 68 9.22 -17.74 0.70
N PHE A 69 10.11 -18.41 -0.05
CA PHE A 69 11.31 -19.01 0.54
C PHE A 69 12.14 -17.93 1.22
N ASP A 70 12.51 -18.18 2.47
CA ASP A 70 13.31 -17.29 3.30
C ASP A 70 14.78 -17.73 3.25
N GLU A 71 15.11 -18.82 3.94
CA GLU A 71 16.46 -19.40 3.92
C GLU A 71 16.48 -20.89 4.26
N TRP A 72 17.65 -21.51 4.10
CA TRP A 72 17.97 -22.81 4.72
C TRP A 72 18.50 -22.58 6.13
N THR A 73 18.02 -23.36 7.10
CA THR A 73 18.47 -23.35 8.50
C THR A 73 18.92 -24.75 8.95
N GLY A 74 19.56 -24.86 10.12
CA GLY A 74 20.18 -26.10 10.60
C GLY A 74 21.67 -26.16 10.28
N ASP A 75 22.16 -27.31 9.81
CA ASP A 75 23.57 -27.58 9.50
C ASP A 75 24.00 -26.96 8.16
N THR A 76 23.97 -25.64 8.10
CA THR A 76 24.12 -24.87 6.86
C THR A 76 25.57 -24.57 6.46
N THR A 77 26.55 -24.99 7.27
CA THR A 77 27.99 -24.74 7.05
C THR A 77 28.46 -25.12 5.64
N TYR A 78 27.91 -26.19 5.06
CA TYR A 78 28.30 -26.72 3.75
C TYR A 78 27.27 -26.45 2.64
N VAL A 79 26.26 -25.62 2.92
CA VAL A 79 25.28 -25.16 1.94
C VAL A 79 25.89 -24.00 1.14
N ALA A 80 25.97 -24.13 -0.18
CA ALA A 80 26.65 -23.15 -1.03
C ALA A 80 26.00 -21.76 -1.00
N ASN A 81 24.67 -21.71 -0.88
CA ASN A 81 23.91 -20.47 -0.70
C ASN A 81 22.62 -20.75 0.07
N VAL A 82 22.56 -20.31 1.32
CA VAL A 82 21.41 -20.51 2.21
C VAL A 82 20.18 -19.70 1.79
N SER A 83 20.35 -18.59 1.07
CA SER A 83 19.23 -17.74 0.61
C SER A 83 18.76 -18.09 -0.81
N SER A 84 19.21 -19.20 -1.38
CA SER A 84 18.71 -19.72 -2.66
C SER A 84 17.85 -20.95 -2.44
N SER A 85 16.58 -20.89 -2.88
CA SER A 85 15.64 -22.01 -2.78
C SER A 85 16.08 -23.27 -3.52
N SER A 86 16.98 -23.14 -4.50
CA SER A 86 17.69 -24.26 -5.11
C SER A 86 19.20 -24.01 -5.04
N THR A 87 19.92 -24.94 -4.44
CA THR A 87 21.34 -24.79 -4.12
C THR A 87 22.02 -26.17 -4.00
N THR A 88 23.27 -26.20 -3.55
CA THR A 88 24.02 -27.44 -3.32
C THR A 88 24.53 -27.55 -1.90
N VAL A 89 24.58 -28.77 -1.37
CA VAL A 89 25.29 -29.12 -0.13
C VAL A 89 26.51 -29.96 -0.50
N THR A 90 27.68 -29.62 0.04
CA THR A 90 28.85 -30.51 -0.04
C THR A 90 28.86 -31.39 1.20
N MET A 91 28.76 -32.70 1.03
CA MET A 91 28.62 -33.60 2.18
C MET A 91 29.91 -33.69 3.00
N PRO A 92 29.86 -33.43 4.32
CA PRO A 92 31.01 -33.60 5.20
C PRO A 92 31.15 -35.07 5.64
N ASP A 93 32.11 -35.32 6.54
CA ASP A 93 32.32 -36.59 7.24
C ASP A 93 31.36 -36.82 8.42
N ASP A 94 30.16 -36.23 8.37
CA ASP A 94 29.10 -36.34 9.37
C ASP A 94 27.70 -36.23 8.73
N ASP A 95 26.68 -36.68 9.46
CA ASP A 95 25.28 -36.50 9.06
C ASP A 95 24.91 -35.00 9.06
N VAL A 96 24.05 -34.59 8.13
CA VAL A 96 23.62 -33.19 7.94
C VAL A 96 22.10 -33.11 8.00
N GLU A 97 21.57 -32.22 8.83
CA GLU A 97 20.14 -31.89 8.85
C GLU A 97 19.91 -30.41 8.55
N ILE A 98 19.13 -30.14 7.49
CA ILE A 98 18.75 -28.78 7.08
C ILE A 98 17.25 -28.67 6.88
N THR A 99 16.73 -27.45 7.03
CA THR A 99 15.30 -27.14 6.89
C THR A 99 15.10 -25.90 6.05
N ALA A 100 14.26 -25.96 5.02
CA ALA A 100 13.81 -24.77 4.29
C ALA A 100 12.79 -24.00 5.14
N THR A 101 13.03 -22.72 5.38
CA THR A 101 12.10 -21.80 6.04
C THR A 101 11.39 -20.92 5.03
N TYR A 102 10.22 -20.42 5.41
CA TYR A 102 9.40 -19.56 4.58
C TYR A 102 8.91 -18.38 5.42
N GLU A 103 8.93 -17.19 4.82
CA GLU A 103 8.43 -15.96 5.42
C GLU A 103 7.19 -15.45 4.67
N GLN A 104 6.37 -14.66 5.34
CA GLN A 104 5.13 -14.15 4.76
C GLN A 104 5.45 -13.12 3.66
N THR A 105 4.87 -13.30 2.49
CA THR A 105 4.91 -12.29 1.42
C THR A 105 3.94 -11.18 1.77
N VAL A 106 4.47 -10.04 2.22
CA VAL A 106 3.66 -8.85 2.46
C VAL A 106 3.47 -8.11 1.14
N VAL A 107 2.21 -7.92 0.75
CA VAL A 107 1.83 -7.16 -0.45
C VAL A 107 1.20 -5.86 0.00
N TYR A 108 1.78 -4.76 -0.47
CA TYR A 108 1.25 -3.42 -0.25
C TYR A 108 0.47 -2.93 -1.46
N TYR A 109 -0.56 -2.15 -1.20
CA TYR A 109 -1.34 -1.41 -2.18
C TYR A 109 -1.23 0.08 -1.92
N THR A 110 -1.11 0.86 -2.97
CA THR A 110 -0.96 2.32 -2.86
C THR A 110 -2.31 3.00 -2.78
N LEU A 111 -2.52 3.82 -1.76
CA LEU A 111 -3.62 4.77 -1.63
C LEU A 111 -3.13 6.16 -2.04
N THR A 112 -3.76 6.73 -3.06
CA THR A 112 -3.56 8.12 -3.48
C THR A 112 -4.73 8.99 -3.04
N VAL A 113 -4.45 10.04 -2.29
CA VAL A 113 -5.47 10.99 -1.79
C VAL A 113 -5.22 12.37 -2.40
N ASN A 114 -6.11 12.81 -3.28
CA ASN A 114 -6.05 14.14 -3.88
C ASN A 114 -6.83 15.16 -3.02
N SER A 115 -6.26 16.34 -2.80
CA SER A 115 -6.82 17.39 -1.93
C SER A 115 -7.12 16.91 -0.51
N GLY A 116 -6.26 16.05 0.01
CA GLY A 116 -6.36 15.53 1.36
C GLY A 116 -5.08 14.84 1.80
N SER A 117 -5.20 14.12 2.91
CA SER A 117 -4.12 13.39 3.58
C SER A 117 -4.53 11.95 3.86
N GLY A 118 -3.52 11.10 4.12
CA GLY A 118 -3.70 9.67 4.36
C GLY A 118 -3.26 8.80 3.18
N ASP A 119 -2.53 9.37 2.23
CA ASP A 119 -1.84 8.65 1.17
C ASP A 119 -0.69 7.78 1.72
N GLY A 120 -0.39 6.70 1.01
CA GLY A 120 0.67 5.76 1.40
C GLY A 120 0.47 4.35 0.87
N ASP A 121 1.34 3.44 1.29
CA ASP A 121 1.27 2.02 0.97
C ASP A 121 0.74 1.25 2.18
N TYR A 122 -0.28 0.42 1.96
CA TYR A 122 -1.05 -0.27 3.01
C TYR A 122 -1.23 -1.75 2.66
N GLU A 123 -1.29 -2.61 3.68
CA GLU A 123 -1.66 -4.01 3.48
C GLU A 123 -3.18 -4.13 3.23
N GLU A 124 -3.62 -5.27 2.70
CA GLU A 124 -5.05 -5.54 2.56
C GLU A 124 -5.75 -5.52 3.93
N ASN A 125 -6.88 -4.84 4.02
CA ASN A 125 -7.70 -4.61 5.20
C ASN A 125 -7.13 -3.63 6.24
N ASP A 126 -5.97 -3.03 5.99
CA ASP A 126 -5.52 -1.89 6.80
C ASP A 126 -6.54 -0.76 6.73
N VAL A 127 -6.64 0.00 7.82
CA VAL A 127 -7.56 1.14 7.93
C VAL A 127 -6.75 2.42 7.93
N ALA A 128 -6.76 3.12 6.80
CA ALA A 128 -6.13 4.43 6.64
C ALA A 128 -7.07 5.52 7.15
N ASN A 129 -6.57 6.42 8.01
CA ASN A 129 -7.29 7.64 8.35
C ASN A 129 -7.08 8.66 7.23
N ILE A 130 -8.18 9.15 6.66
CA ILE A 130 -8.14 10.15 5.60
C ILE A 130 -8.82 11.44 6.06
N SER A 131 -8.27 12.57 5.63
CA SER A 131 -8.84 13.89 5.90
C SER A 131 -8.68 14.78 4.69
N ALA A 132 -9.76 15.45 4.30
CA ALA A 132 -9.75 16.46 3.26
C ALA A 132 -8.91 17.64 3.75
N ASP A 133 -8.23 18.30 2.81
CA ASP A 133 -7.55 19.54 3.08
C ASP A 133 -8.55 20.64 3.46
N ALA A 134 -8.04 21.72 4.03
CA ALA A 134 -8.88 22.88 4.33
C ALA A 134 -9.53 23.40 3.04
N ALA A 135 -10.86 23.58 3.09
CA ALA A 135 -11.60 24.12 1.97
C ALA A 135 -11.10 25.53 1.59
N PRO A 136 -11.04 25.86 0.29
CA PRO A 136 -10.77 27.22 -0.15
C PRO A 136 -11.76 28.22 0.47
N SER A 137 -11.34 29.48 0.64
CA SER A 137 -12.26 30.54 1.09
C SER A 137 -13.43 30.65 0.11
N GLY A 138 -14.66 30.64 0.63
CA GLY A 138 -15.85 30.63 -0.23
C GLY A 138 -16.50 29.26 -0.35
N GLN A 139 -15.86 28.19 0.13
CA GLN A 139 -16.31 26.82 -0.09
C GLN A 139 -16.38 26.02 1.21
N ASP A 140 -17.21 24.98 1.19
CA ASP A 140 -17.24 23.93 2.21
C ASP A 140 -16.86 22.59 1.56
N PHE A 141 -16.34 21.65 2.36
CA PHE A 141 -16.14 20.27 1.90
C PHE A 141 -17.48 19.68 1.45
N ASP A 142 -17.47 19.01 0.30
CA ASP A 142 -18.65 18.41 -0.30
C ASP A 142 -18.64 16.89 -0.06
N GLU A 143 -17.80 16.15 -0.79
CA GLU A 143 -17.66 14.70 -0.59
C GLU A 143 -16.30 14.15 -1.06
N TRP A 144 -16.05 12.88 -0.75
CA TRP A 144 -15.02 12.07 -1.38
C TRP A 144 -15.56 11.41 -2.64
N VAL A 145 -14.82 11.49 -3.75
CA VAL A 145 -15.12 10.82 -5.02
C VAL A 145 -13.97 9.92 -5.47
N GLY A 146 -14.21 9.03 -6.44
CA GLY A 146 -13.23 8.04 -6.91
C GLY A 146 -13.52 6.64 -6.35
N ASP A 147 -12.48 5.94 -5.88
CA ASP A 147 -12.58 4.60 -5.31
C ASP A 147 -13.10 4.61 -3.85
N THR A 148 -14.40 4.88 -3.68
CA THR A 148 -14.99 5.15 -2.36
C THR A 148 -15.62 3.94 -1.67
N SER A 149 -15.53 2.74 -2.23
CA SER A 149 -16.20 1.53 -1.69
C SER A 149 -15.76 1.15 -0.28
N GLY A 150 -14.52 1.52 0.11
CA GLY A 150 -13.96 1.28 1.44
C GLY A 150 -14.21 2.40 2.46
N ILE A 151 -14.98 3.44 2.10
CA ILE A 151 -15.19 4.63 2.93
C ILE A 151 -16.58 4.58 3.60
N PRO A 152 -16.69 4.61 4.94
CA PRO A 152 -17.99 4.56 5.63
C PRO A 152 -18.91 5.76 5.39
N SER A 153 -18.33 6.96 5.23
CA SER A 153 -19.07 8.20 4.97
C SER A 153 -18.26 9.09 4.05
N VAL A 154 -18.70 9.19 2.79
CA VAL A 154 -18.06 10.06 1.79
C VAL A 154 -18.30 11.55 2.04
N THR A 155 -19.34 11.91 2.78
CA THR A 155 -19.68 13.31 3.11
C THR A 155 -19.06 13.79 4.44
N SER A 156 -18.15 13.01 5.03
CA SER A 156 -17.39 13.42 6.21
C SER A 156 -15.98 13.84 5.79
N SER A 157 -15.61 15.09 6.08
CA SER A 157 -14.29 15.64 5.71
C SER A 157 -13.13 14.90 6.37
N SER A 158 -13.37 14.19 7.48
CA SER A 158 -12.42 13.24 8.07
C SER A 158 -13.12 11.91 8.31
N THR A 159 -12.53 10.83 7.82
CA THR A 159 -13.09 9.49 7.82
C THR A 159 -11.95 8.46 7.68
N THR A 160 -12.30 7.21 7.37
CA THR A 160 -11.34 6.13 7.12
C THR A 160 -11.56 5.48 5.77
N LEU A 161 -10.52 4.85 5.22
CA LEU A 161 -10.61 3.92 4.10
C LEU A 161 -10.06 2.56 4.55
N THR A 162 -10.85 1.49 4.39
CA THR A 162 -10.35 0.12 4.51
C THR A 162 -9.74 -0.31 3.18
N MET A 163 -8.45 -0.62 3.18
CA MET A 163 -7.69 -0.89 1.95
C MET A 163 -8.10 -2.25 1.34
N PRO A 164 -8.58 -2.29 0.08
CA PRO A 164 -8.83 -3.56 -0.60
C PRO A 164 -7.55 -4.12 -1.22
N ALA A 165 -7.63 -5.32 -1.82
CA ALA A 165 -6.55 -5.95 -2.57
C ALA A 165 -6.27 -5.29 -3.94
N SER A 166 -6.27 -3.96 -4.00
CA SER A 166 -5.98 -3.16 -5.19
C SER A 166 -5.62 -1.72 -4.81
N ASN A 167 -4.75 -1.08 -5.59
CA ASN A 167 -4.46 0.36 -5.45
C ASN A 167 -5.74 1.19 -5.53
N GLN A 168 -5.79 2.28 -4.77
CA GLN A 168 -6.96 3.15 -4.65
C GLN A 168 -6.60 4.59 -4.98
N GLU A 169 -7.51 5.31 -5.65
CA GLU A 169 -7.40 6.75 -5.85
C GLU A 169 -8.72 7.45 -5.45
N ILE A 170 -8.62 8.40 -4.54
CA ILE A 170 -9.75 9.20 -4.06
C ILE A 170 -9.43 10.69 -4.12
N THR A 171 -10.46 11.52 -4.21
CA THR A 171 -10.35 12.98 -4.27
C THR A 171 -11.37 13.65 -3.36
N ALA A 172 -10.95 14.59 -2.53
CA ALA A 172 -11.88 15.47 -1.81
C ALA A 172 -12.40 16.56 -2.75
N THR A 173 -13.72 16.74 -2.79
CA THR A 173 -14.38 17.81 -3.53
C THR A 173 -14.92 18.89 -2.59
N TYR A 174 -15.11 20.08 -3.14
CA TYR A 174 -15.58 21.25 -2.42
C TYR A 174 -16.67 21.94 -3.23
N THR A 175 -17.63 22.52 -2.53
CA THR A 175 -18.77 23.22 -3.13
C THR A 175 -18.88 24.63 -2.58
N ASP A 176 -19.45 25.55 -3.36
CA ASP A 176 -19.58 26.94 -2.95
C ASP A 176 -20.51 27.06 -1.74
N LYS A 177 -20.02 27.76 -0.73
CA LYS A 177 -20.78 28.14 0.44
C LYS A 177 -21.66 29.33 0.10
N THR A 178 -22.91 29.28 0.53
CA THR A 178 -23.82 30.42 0.42
C THR A 178 -24.05 31.06 1.79
N TRP A 179 -24.24 32.37 1.78
CA TRP A 179 -24.61 33.16 2.94
C TRP A 179 -25.94 33.86 2.68
N THR A 180 -26.72 34.02 3.74
CA THR A 180 -28.03 34.66 3.66
C THR A 180 -27.90 36.18 3.71
N LEU A 181 -28.52 36.85 2.75
CA LEU A 181 -28.80 38.28 2.77
C LEU A 181 -30.26 38.50 3.17
N THR A 182 -30.46 39.28 4.22
CA THR A 182 -31.77 39.77 4.67
C THR A 182 -31.86 41.28 4.45
N VAL A 183 -32.88 41.73 3.73
CA VAL A 183 -33.16 43.13 3.35
C VAL A 183 -34.50 43.56 3.96
N ASN A 184 -34.45 44.24 5.10
CA ASN A 184 -35.63 44.77 5.75
C ASN A 184 -36.12 46.06 5.05
N SER A 185 -37.43 46.14 4.82
CA SER A 185 -38.09 47.26 4.10
C SER A 185 -37.52 47.47 2.68
N GLY A 186 -37.21 46.37 2.00
CA GLY A 186 -36.70 46.38 0.64
C GLY A 186 -36.75 45.02 -0.04
N THR A 187 -35.96 44.88 -1.10
CA THR A 187 -35.86 43.70 -1.95
C THR A 187 -34.38 43.35 -2.18
N GLY A 188 -34.13 42.07 -2.48
CA GLY A 188 -32.79 41.54 -2.74
C GLY A 188 -32.41 40.36 -1.85
N ASP A 189 -33.29 39.94 -0.94
CA ASP A 189 -33.07 38.78 -0.07
C ASP A 189 -32.71 37.50 -0.84
N GLY A 190 -31.95 36.63 -0.19
CA GLY A 190 -31.62 35.31 -0.72
C GLY A 190 -30.32 34.75 -0.17
N ASP A 191 -30.00 33.54 -0.61
CA ASP A 191 -28.72 32.91 -0.32
C ASP A 191 -27.78 33.11 -1.52
N TYR A 192 -26.64 33.72 -1.27
CA TYR A 192 -25.67 34.09 -2.30
C TYR A 192 -24.29 33.57 -1.95
N VAL A 193 -23.53 33.17 -2.98
CA VAL A 193 -22.09 32.95 -2.82
C VAL A 193 -21.40 34.29 -2.60
N VAL A 194 -20.30 34.28 -1.87
CA VAL A 194 -19.49 35.48 -1.60
C VAL A 194 -19.09 36.20 -2.90
N VAL A 195 -18.93 37.52 -2.83
CA VAL A 195 -18.58 38.41 -3.97
C VAL A 195 -19.68 38.53 -5.03
N THR A 196 -20.80 37.81 -4.91
CA THR A 196 -21.97 38.06 -5.75
C THR A 196 -22.44 39.51 -5.55
N VAL A 197 -22.61 40.23 -6.66
CA VAL A 197 -23.16 41.58 -6.65
C VAL A 197 -24.68 41.48 -6.75
N VAL A 198 -25.36 41.74 -5.65
CA VAL A 198 -26.82 41.66 -5.53
C VAL A 198 -27.40 43.06 -5.66
N GLY A 199 -28.38 43.23 -6.55
CA GLY A 199 -29.16 44.46 -6.63
C GLY A 199 -30.13 44.53 -5.46
N ILE A 200 -30.07 45.61 -4.68
CA ILE A 200 -30.97 45.86 -3.56
C ILE A 200 -31.78 47.14 -3.84
N SER A 201 -33.05 47.13 -3.42
CA SER A 201 -33.91 48.31 -3.54
C SER A 201 -34.78 48.45 -2.31
N ALA A 202 -34.82 49.65 -1.74
CA ALA A 202 -35.74 50.01 -0.68
C ALA A 202 -37.17 49.96 -1.21
N ASP A 203 -38.10 49.60 -0.34
CA ASP A 203 -39.52 49.68 -0.62
C ASP A 203 -39.96 51.14 -0.85
N ALA A 204 -41.19 51.31 -1.32
CA ALA A 204 -41.75 52.66 -1.44
C ALA A 204 -41.84 53.31 -0.06
N ALA A 205 -41.29 54.53 0.05
CA ALA A 205 -41.33 55.30 1.29
C ALA A 205 -42.78 55.53 1.77
N PRO A 206 -43.04 55.47 3.08
CA PRO A 206 -44.33 55.86 3.63
C PRO A 206 -44.72 57.30 3.24
N SER A 207 -46.02 57.60 3.25
CA SER A 207 -46.52 58.93 2.88
C SER A 207 -45.92 60.02 3.77
N GLY A 208 -45.28 61.01 3.15
CA GLY A 208 -44.65 62.13 3.85
C GLY A 208 -43.21 61.87 4.27
N GLN A 209 -42.60 60.77 3.81
CA GLN A 209 -41.20 60.45 4.02
C GLN A 209 -40.47 60.22 2.70
N ASP A 210 -39.17 60.45 2.71
CA ASP A 210 -38.23 60.06 1.66
C ASP A 210 -37.26 58.99 2.19
N PHE A 211 -36.70 58.19 1.28
CA PHE A 211 -35.62 57.27 1.62
C PHE A 211 -34.44 58.05 2.22
N ASP A 212 -33.91 57.54 3.33
CA ASP A 212 -32.81 58.16 4.06
C ASP A 212 -31.50 57.42 3.75
N GLU A 213 -31.29 56.25 4.37
CA GLU A 213 -30.10 55.43 4.12
C GLU A 213 -30.34 53.93 4.35
N TRP A 214 -29.36 53.13 3.92
CA TRP A 214 -29.23 51.74 4.35
C TRP A 214 -28.43 51.67 5.65
N VAL A 215 -28.99 50.99 6.65
CA VAL A 215 -28.33 50.72 7.95
C VAL A 215 -28.19 49.20 8.20
N GLY A 216 -27.41 48.80 9.20
CA GLY A 216 -27.12 47.39 9.51
C GLY A 216 -25.73 46.96 9.03
N ASP A 217 -25.63 45.77 8.44
CA ASP A 217 -24.39 45.23 7.87
C ASP A 217 -24.09 45.86 6.50
N THR A 218 -23.65 47.11 6.52
CA THR A 218 -23.51 47.94 5.30
C THR A 218 -22.20 47.74 4.53
N GLU A 219 -21.34 46.81 4.97
CA GLU A 219 -20.11 46.48 4.26
C GLU A 219 -20.42 45.92 2.87
N GLY A 220 -19.78 46.47 1.84
CA GLY A 220 -20.00 46.05 0.46
C GLY A 220 -21.19 46.71 -0.26
N ILE A 221 -21.96 47.58 0.40
CA ILE A 221 -22.98 48.40 -0.27
C ILE A 221 -22.32 49.54 -1.06
N ALA A 222 -22.66 49.68 -2.35
CA ALA A 222 -22.05 50.67 -3.24
C ALA A 222 -22.43 52.13 -2.91
N SER A 223 -23.63 52.35 -2.39
CA SER A 223 -24.14 53.66 -1.98
C SER A 223 -25.19 53.49 -0.89
N LEU A 224 -24.93 54.04 0.30
CA LEU A 224 -25.87 53.97 1.43
C LEU A 224 -27.06 54.91 1.27
N THR A 225 -26.92 55.99 0.51
CA THR A 225 -27.93 57.05 0.34
C THR A 225 -28.67 56.95 -1.00
N SER A 226 -28.67 55.77 -1.62
CA SER A 226 -29.42 55.50 -2.85
C SER A 226 -30.44 54.40 -2.60
N ALA A 227 -31.72 54.73 -2.79
CA ALA A 227 -32.84 53.81 -2.59
C ALA A 227 -32.72 52.53 -3.44
N SER A 228 -32.03 52.58 -4.60
CA SER A 228 -31.62 51.41 -5.35
C SER A 228 -30.10 51.42 -5.53
N THR A 229 -29.45 50.33 -5.14
CA THR A 229 -27.99 50.21 -5.08
C THR A 229 -27.60 48.72 -5.20
N THR A 230 -26.34 48.39 -4.97
CA THR A 230 -25.86 47.00 -4.96
C THR A 230 -25.12 46.67 -3.68
N LEU A 231 -25.24 45.43 -3.21
CA LEU A 231 -24.41 44.82 -2.17
C LEU A 231 -23.48 43.79 -2.81
N THR A 232 -22.19 43.84 -2.48
CA THR A 232 -21.27 42.74 -2.74
C THR A 232 -21.30 41.78 -1.55
N MET A 233 -21.76 40.54 -1.76
CA MET A 233 -21.99 39.60 -0.66
C MET A 233 -20.70 39.33 0.15
N PRO A 234 -20.69 39.56 1.48
CA PRO A 234 -19.52 39.31 2.32
C PRO A 234 -19.37 37.82 2.69
N TYR A 235 -18.28 37.46 3.37
CA TYR A 235 -18.04 36.11 3.93
C TYR A 235 -18.87 35.84 5.21
N ALA A 236 -20.06 36.42 5.30
CA ALA A 236 -20.95 36.31 6.45
C ALA A 236 -22.39 36.55 6.00
N ASN A 237 -23.35 36.07 6.79
CA ASN A 237 -24.73 36.51 6.62
C ASN A 237 -24.79 38.03 6.85
N ALA A 238 -25.60 38.72 6.08
CA ALA A 238 -25.74 40.17 6.16
C ALA A 238 -27.21 40.54 6.37
N GLU A 239 -27.47 41.42 7.33
CA GLU A 239 -28.78 41.99 7.57
C GLU A 239 -28.75 43.51 7.42
N ILE A 240 -29.52 44.03 6.47
CA ILE A 240 -29.61 45.46 6.16
C ILE A 240 -31.04 45.95 6.25
N THR A 241 -31.23 47.25 6.51
CA THR A 241 -32.55 47.86 6.62
C THR A 241 -32.58 49.20 5.89
N ALA A 242 -33.60 49.43 5.06
CA ALA A 242 -33.88 50.76 4.51
C ALA A 242 -34.58 51.64 5.55
N THR A 243 -34.03 52.82 5.82
CA THR A 243 -34.63 53.83 6.70
C THR A 243 -35.26 54.97 5.89
N TYR A 244 -36.21 55.67 6.51
CA TYR A 244 -36.97 56.76 5.90
C TYR A 244 -37.06 57.94 6.86
N THR A 245 -37.06 59.16 6.33
CA THR A 245 -37.11 60.42 7.08
C THR A 245 -38.16 61.37 6.51
N ASP A 246 -38.73 62.23 7.35
CA ASP A 246 -39.74 63.24 6.97
C ASP A 246 -39.16 64.42 6.16
#